data_AF-A0AAW1WHP5-F1
#
_entry.id   AF-A0AAW1WHP5-F1
#
_cell.length_a   1.000
_cell.length_b   1.000
_cell.length_c   1.000
_cell.angle_alpha   90.00
_cell.angle_beta   90.00
_cell.angle_gamma   90.00
#
_symmetry.space_group_name_H-M   'P 1'
#
loop_
_entity.id
_entity.type
_entity.pdbx_description
1 polymer ?
#
loop_
_entity_poly.entity_id
_entity_poly.type
_entity_poly.pdbx_seq_one_letter_code
_entity_poly.pdbx_strand_id
1 'polypeptide(L)'
;MGNSSSIDRSEFDSFKARTDGELQAFKARTTAELQAFKARTSAELEAFKARISSLEVSLERANENVRVLTNSLNVATQEKKTLEVNLQRENEKARELTKSLNVAIEEKKRLEIALQRENEKGRELITSLNVTTEEKKRLEVALQREIEKGRELTKSLNVATEDKKRLEVALKRENEKGSELTKSLNVATEEKKSELKAAGIREGEVIEKLKLAEEKHSRLIEQTSSRILKIRLQFLQELELIHESLKRDSENKLQEAKGNLTTRDSEAKSPVEKLNILEDQIKVYEEQVAVAAEKYASLKEELDNNLTKLASSESINEQLQKQLLESENKASQSFSENELLVGTNVKLKSKIDELQVLLNSALSEKEATVGELVSHKSTIEELTEKHSRALDLHSAAEARILELETKLQEATHRFSERDLEAKDLNEKLIAVEGKIKLYEEQAQELSVISKTRKVEPEDAHLKLKQIESIVEELQTKLVHFEEESKKLAEENFKLTKDVSIYESKVSDLEAKLSTAIVERDETVEKLQTSQKTVEDLTQLLSSERQKLQSQISLVMDENNLLNELHQSTKKQQVHKAGEDALKSEFKNLKAEVADVSNKQNHGYRKKMERIWSKLGFSRKINHDTRRSNGGM
;
A
#
# COMPACT_ATOMS: atom_id res chain seq x y z
N MET A 1 95.02 44.59 -25.23
CA MET A 1 93.59 44.28 -25.50
C MET A 1 93.36 42.82 -25.14
N GLY A 2 92.36 42.53 -24.32
CA GLY A 2 91.99 41.16 -23.96
C GLY A 2 90.76 41.18 -23.07
N ASN A 3 89.64 40.65 -23.57
CA ASN A 3 88.38 40.46 -22.83
C ASN A 3 87.34 39.60 -23.59
N SER A 4 87.69 39.02 -24.76
CA SER A 4 86.72 38.41 -25.69
C SER A 4 86.58 36.89 -25.59
N SER A 5 87.52 36.15 -24.98
CA SER A 5 87.51 34.67 -24.98
C SER A 5 86.90 34.01 -23.73
N SER A 6 86.38 34.79 -22.78
CA SER A 6 85.71 34.25 -21.57
C SER A 6 84.21 34.06 -21.75
N ILE A 7 83.61 34.71 -22.76
CA ILE A 7 82.15 34.76 -22.96
C ILE A 7 81.63 33.42 -23.51
N ASP A 8 82.18 32.93 -24.63
CA ASP A 8 81.82 31.62 -25.23
C ASP A 8 81.80 30.47 -24.22
N ARG A 9 82.81 30.42 -23.33
CA ARG A 9 82.96 29.35 -22.35
C ARG A 9 81.93 29.45 -21.23
N SER A 10 81.64 30.67 -20.77
CA SER A 10 80.58 30.93 -19.79
C SER A 10 79.20 30.56 -20.36
N GLU A 11 78.93 30.88 -21.62
CA GLU A 11 77.67 30.53 -22.27
C GLU A 11 77.53 29.01 -22.43
N PHE A 12 78.57 28.32 -22.92
CA PHE A 12 78.57 26.86 -23.04
C PHE A 12 78.37 26.15 -21.69
N ASP A 13 79.10 26.54 -20.64
CA ASP A 13 78.98 25.93 -19.32
C ASP A 13 77.58 26.23 -18.70
N SER A 14 76.99 27.40 -18.98
CA SER A 14 75.61 27.71 -18.56
C SER A 14 74.55 26.90 -19.31
N PHE A 15 74.71 26.70 -20.62
CA PHE A 15 73.84 25.85 -21.45
C PHE A 15 73.92 24.40 -20.98
N LYS A 16 75.14 23.90 -20.75
CA LYS A 16 75.37 22.56 -20.23
C LYS A 16 74.69 22.37 -18.87
N ALA A 17 74.95 23.26 -17.90
CA ALA A 17 74.33 23.21 -16.58
C ALA A 17 72.80 23.24 -16.64
N ARG A 18 72.23 24.01 -17.59
CA ARG A 18 70.79 24.01 -17.87
C ARG A 18 70.31 22.66 -18.41
N THR A 19 70.95 22.09 -19.43
CA THR A 19 70.56 20.78 -19.99
C THR A 19 70.73 19.62 -19.00
N ASP A 20 71.78 19.64 -18.18
CA ASP A 20 71.99 18.66 -17.10
C ASP A 20 70.92 18.83 -16.00
N GLY A 21 70.52 20.06 -15.68
CA GLY A 21 69.42 20.37 -14.76
C GLY A 21 68.04 19.95 -15.29
N GLU A 22 67.74 20.21 -16.56
CA GLU A 22 66.51 19.77 -17.24
C GLU A 22 66.46 18.23 -17.33
N LEU A 23 67.59 17.56 -17.57
CA LEU A 23 67.71 16.09 -17.55
C LEU A 23 67.56 15.51 -16.13
N GLN A 24 68.08 16.16 -15.09
CA GLN A 24 67.85 15.77 -13.70
C GLN A 24 66.39 15.96 -13.30
N ALA A 25 65.76 17.08 -13.67
CA ALA A 25 64.35 17.33 -13.43
C ALA A 25 63.45 16.28 -14.13
N PHE A 26 63.76 15.91 -15.38
CA PHE A 26 63.07 14.84 -16.09
C PHE A 26 63.23 13.48 -15.40
N LYS A 27 64.44 13.12 -14.95
CA LYS A 27 64.71 11.88 -14.19
C LYS A 27 64.00 11.87 -12.83
N ALA A 28 64.00 12.99 -12.10
CA ALA A 28 63.29 13.12 -10.83
C ALA A 28 61.76 13.02 -11.03
N ARG A 29 61.22 13.66 -12.07
CA ARG A 29 59.81 13.57 -12.43
C ARG A 29 59.39 12.15 -12.80
N THR A 30 60.10 11.50 -13.73
CA THR A 30 59.76 10.13 -14.17
C THR A 30 59.95 9.09 -13.07
N THR A 31 60.91 9.26 -12.15
CA THR A 31 61.03 8.40 -10.96
C THR A 31 59.93 8.66 -9.94
N ALA A 32 59.49 9.91 -9.73
CA ALA A 32 58.35 10.24 -8.89
C ALA A 32 57.02 9.70 -9.47
N GLU A 33 56.78 9.85 -10.77
CA GLU A 33 55.63 9.28 -11.48
C GLU A 33 55.59 7.75 -11.37
N LEU A 34 56.75 7.08 -11.51
CA LEU A 34 56.88 5.63 -11.32
C LEU A 34 56.67 5.20 -9.85
N GLN A 35 57.13 5.98 -8.88
CA GLN A 35 56.88 5.73 -7.45
C GLN A 35 55.41 5.91 -7.10
N ALA A 36 54.76 6.96 -7.61
CA ALA A 36 53.32 7.19 -7.44
C ALA A 36 52.48 6.06 -8.06
N PHE A 37 52.85 5.58 -9.25
CA PHE A 37 52.21 4.42 -9.88
C PHE A 37 52.36 3.13 -9.05
N LYS A 38 53.57 2.88 -8.52
CA LYS A 38 53.82 1.73 -7.63
C LYS A 38 53.05 1.82 -6.31
N ALA A 39 52.99 3.00 -5.69
CA ALA A 39 52.24 3.23 -4.46
C ALA A 39 50.74 3.05 -4.69
N ARG A 40 50.21 3.58 -5.80
CA ARG A 40 48.80 3.42 -6.20
C ARG A 40 48.44 1.96 -6.44
N THR A 41 49.20 1.26 -7.28
CA THR A 41 48.92 -0.16 -7.59
C THR A 41 49.06 -1.07 -6.36
N SER A 42 50.00 -0.76 -5.45
CA SER A 42 50.09 -1.43 -4.16
C SER A 42 48.88 -1.18 -3.26
N ALA A 43 48.37 0.07 -3.20
CA ALA A 43 47.17 0.40 -2.42
C ALA A 43 45.90 -0.25 -3.00
N GLU A 44 45.77 -0.28 -4.33
CA GLU A 44 44.70 -0.98 -5.04
C GLU A 44 44.76 -2.51 -4.78
N LEU A 45 45.96 -3.11 -4.71
CA LEU A 45 46.15 -4.52 -4.34
C LEU A 45 45.77 -4.83 -2.87
N GLU A 46 46.19 -4.02 -1.90
CA GLU A 46 45.80 -4.23 -0.50
C GLU A 46 44.29 -3.99 -0.28
N ALA A 47 43.69 -3.02 -0.98
CA ALA A 47 42.24 -2.84 -0.97
C ALA A 47 41.49 -4.05 -1.56
N PHE A 48 42.04 -4.66 -2.63
CA PHE A 48 41.48 -5.88 -3.22
C PHE A 48 41.60 -7.10 -2.28
N LYS A 49 42.74 -7.28 -1.61
CA LYS A 49 42.93 -8.31 -0.57
C LYS A 49 41.95 -8.13 0.59
N ALA A 50 41.82 -6.91 1.13
CA ALA A 50 40.87 -6.61 2.20
C ALA A 50 39.41 -6.91 1.78
N ARG A 51 39.06 -6.65 0.52
CA ARG A 51 37.75 -7.01 -0.04
C ARG A 51 37.57 -8.53 -0.15
N ILE A 52 38.61 -9.28 -0.54
CA ILE A 52 38.57 -10.76 -0.55
C ILE A 52 38.31 -11.28 0.87
N SER A 53 39.09 -10.87 1.87
CA SER A 53 38.89 -11.37 3.25
C SER A 53 37.55 -10.95 3.86
N SER A 54 36.99 -9.79 3.47
CA SER A 54 35.61 -9.43 3.82
C SER A 54 34.56 -10.33 3.15
N LEU A 55 34.82 -10.82 1.94
CA LEU A 55 33.93 -11.76 1.23
C LEU A 55 34.05 -13.18 1.78
N GLU A 56 35.26 -13.63 2.13
CA GLU A 56 35.52 -14.92 2.80
C GLU A 56 34.75 -15.01 4.13
N VAL A 57 34.87 -13.97 4.98
CA VAL A 57 34.11 -13.90 6.25
C VAL A 57 32.60 -13.83 6.02
N SER A 58 32.14 -13.19 4.94
CA SER A 58 30.71 -13.17 4.59
C SER A 58 30.19 -14.51 4.08
N LEU A 59 31.02 -15.24 3.32
CA LEU A 59 30.70 -16.58 2.81
C LEU A 59 30.63 -17.59 3.96
N GLU A 60 31.57 -17.54 4.90
CA GLU A 60 31.58 -18.46 6.04
C GLU A 60 30.38 -18.25 6.97
N ARG A 61 29.97 -16.99 7.18
CA ARG A 61 28.71 -16.66 7.88
C ARG A 61 27.48 -17.19 7.13
N ALA A 62 27.47 -17.12 5.79
CA ALA A 62 26.38 -17.67 4.98
C ALA A 62 26.33 -19.20 5.08
N ASN A 63 27.49 -19.88 5.03
CA ASN A 63 27.61 -21.33 5.19
C ASN A 63 27.09 -21.78 6.57
N GLU A 64 27.48 -21.11 7.65
CA GLU A 64 27.00 -21.44 8.99
C GLU A 64 25.50 -21.19 9.15
N ASN A 65 24.97 -20.09 8.60
CA ASN A 65 23.52 -19.85 8.57
C ASN A 65 22.77 -20.98 7.83
N VAL A 66 23.27 -21.44 6.69
CA VAL A 66 22.71 -22.58 5.95
C VAL A 66 22.79 -23.87 6.78
N ARG A 67 23.89 -24.11 7.50
CA ARG A 67 24.05 -25.27 8.38
C ARG A 67 23.06 -25.25 9.54
N VAL A 68 22.89 -24.10 10.20
CA VAL A 68 21.90 -23.90 11.28
C VAL A 68 20.48 -24.11 10.76
N LEU A 69 20.10 -23.48 9.65
CA LEU A 69 18.77 -23.63 9.04
C LEU A 69 18.49 -25.09 8.64
N THR A 70 19.50 -25.80 8.10
CA THR A 70 19.38 -27.24 7.77
C THR A 70 19.13 -28.08 9.01
N ASN A 71 19.84 -27.81 10.12
CA ASN A 71 19.63 -28.50 11.38
C ASN A 71 18.24 -28.22 11.97
N SER A 72 17.79 -26.96 11.99
CA SER A 72 16.44 -26.59 12.44
C SER A 72 15.34 -27.25 11.59
N LEU A 73 15.52 -27.31 10.26
CA LEU A 73 14.59 -27.99 9.35
C LEU A 73 14.53 -29.50 9.62
N ASN A 74 15.66 -30.14 9.92
CA ASN A 74 15.71 -31.56 10.28
C ASN A 74 14.99 -31.85 11.62
N VAL A 75 15.16 -30.98 12.63
CA VAL A 75 14.44 -31.07 13.91
C VAL A 75 12.94 -30.93 13.69
N ALA A 76 12.47 -29.85 13.03
CA ALA A 76 11.06 -29.63 12.75
C ALA A 76 10.44 -30.76 11.89
N THR A 77 11.22 -31.34 10.97
CA THR A 77 10.79 -32.50 10.16
C THR A 77 10.61 -33.76 11.01
N GLN A 78 11.42 -33.94 12.05
CA GLN A 78 11.30 -35.07 12.97
C GLN A 78 10.17 -34.87 13.99
N GLU A 79 9.98 -33.65 14.49
CA GLU A 79 8.84 -33.25 15.33
C GLU A 79 7.50 -33.41 14.60
N LYS A 80 7.45 -33.04 13.30
CA LYS A 80 6.26 -33.31 12.47
C LYS A 80 5.92 -34.81 12.48
N LYS A 81 6.90 -35.70 12.28
CA LYS A 81 6.66 -37.15 12.24
C LYS A 81 6.17 -37.70 13.59
N THR A 82 6.69 -37.22 14.72
CA THR A 82 6.23 -37.68 16.04
C THR A 82 4.82 -37.18 16.34
N LEU A 83 4.48 -35.94 15.97
CA LEU A 83 3.11 -35.41 16.04
C LEU A 83 2.14 -36.19 15.12
N GLU A 84 2.56 -36.54 13.91
CA GLU A 84 1.76 -37.28 12.93
C GLU A 84 1.47 -38.72 13.40
N VAL A 85 2.45 -39.41 14.01
CA VAL A 85 2.26 -40.72 14.67
C VAL A 85 1.35 -40.62 15.90
N ASN A 86 1.50 -39.57 16.72
CA ASN A 86 0.63 -39.36 17.89
C ASN A 86 -0.83 -39.08 17.45
N LEU A 87 -1.03 -38.27 16.41
CA LEU A 87 -2.34 -38.01 15.83
C LEU A 87 -2.99 -39.31 15.29
N GLN A 88 -2.22 -40.19 14.64
CA GLN A 88 -2.72 -41.51 14.23
C GLN A 88 -3.15 -42.36 15.45
N ARG A 89 -2.35 -42.39 16.53
CA ARG A 89 -2.67 -43.13 17.76
C ARG A 89 -3.95 -42.62 18.44
N GLU A 90 -4.14 -41.31 18.56
CA GLU A 90 -5.36 -40.76 19.18
C GLU A 90 -6.60 -40.95 18.29
N ASN A 91 -6.46 -40.90 16.95
CA ASN A 91 -7.54 -41.28 16.03
C ASN A 91 -7.94 -42.76 16.18
N GLU A 92 -7.00 -43.66 16.41
CA GLU A 92 -7.32 -45.09 16.60
C GLU A 92 -8.04 -45.33 17.93
N LYS A 93 -7.58 -44.71 19.03
CA LYS A 93 -8.32 -44.69 20.31
C LYS A 93 -9.72 -44.12 20.16
N ALA A 94 -9.90 -43.03 19.40
CA ALA A 94 -11.22 -42.44 19.17
C ALA A 94 -12.16 -43.40 18.43
N ARG A 95 -11.65 -44.20 17.47
CA ARG A 95 -12.40 -45.27 16.80
C ARG A 95 -12.77 -46.39 17.78
N GLU A 96 -11.88 -46.79 18.67
CA GLU A 96 -12.15 -47.82 19.69
C GLU A 96 -13.19 -47.35 20.72
N LEU A 97 -13.08 -46.13 21.22
CA LEU A 97 -14.08 -45.51 22.10
C LEU A 97 -15.44 -45.39 21.41
N THR A 98 -15.48 -45.04 20.11
CA THR A 98 -16.72 -45.00 19.31
C THR A 98 -17.35 -46.39 19.17
N LYS A 99 -16.55 -47.44 18.92
CA LYS A 99 -17.05 -48.84 18.90
C LYS A 99 -17.63 -49.24 20.27
N SER A 100 -16.92 -48.95 21.36
CA SER A 100 -17.34 -49.27 22.73
C SER A 100 -18.63 -48.54 23.11
N LEU A 101 -18.75 -47.25 22.79
CA LEU A 101 -19.95 -46.45 23.01
C LEU A 101 -21.17 -47.01 22.27
N ASN A 102 -20.99 -47.45 21.00
CA ASN A 102 -22.07 -48.06 20.23
C ASN A 102 -22.53 -49.40 20.84
N VAL A 103 -21.63 -50.21 21.40
CA VAL A 103 -22.00 -51.44 22.13
C VAL A 103 -22.82 -51.10 23.39
N ALA A 104 -22.37 -50.11 24.19
CA ALA A 104 -23.10 -49.67 25.37
C ALA A 104 -24.49 -49.07 25.05
N ILE A 105 -24.64 -48.41 23.89
CA ILE A 105 -25.94 -47.92 23.41
C ILE A 105 -26.89 -49.08 23.07
N GLU A 106 -26.43 -50.13 22.39
CA GLU A 106 -27.25 -51.31 22.10
C GLU A 106 -27.57 -52.13 23.36
N GLU A 107 -26.65 -52.20 24.32
CA GLU A 107 -26.90 -52.82 25.61
C GLU A 107 -27.94 -52.03 26.43
N LYS A 108 -27.83 -50.69 26.47
CA LYS A 108 -28.86 -49.83 27.07
C LYS A 108 -30.25 -50.07 26.46
N LYS A 109 -30.36 -50.13 25.12
CA LYS A 109 -31.64 -50.43 24.43
C LYS A 109 -32.22 -51.78 24.86
N ARG A 110 -31.37 -52.81 24.99
CA ARG A 110 -31.80 -54.15 25.48
C ARG A 110 -32.31 -54.09 26.92
N LEU A 111 -31.63 -53.35 27.80
CA LEU A 111 -32.04 -53.16 29.19
C LEU A 111 -33.34 -52.35 29.30
N GLU A 112 -33.54 -51.31 28.48
CA GLU A 112 -34.80 -50.55 28.43
C GLU A 112 -35.98 -51.44 27.98
N ILE A 113 -35.78 -52.30 26.98
CA ILE A 113 -36.79 -53.29 26.54
C ILE A 113 -37.07 -54.35 27.62
N ALA A 114 -36.04 -54.80 28.36
CA ALA A 114 -36.21 -55.73 29.47
C ALA A 114 -37.00 -55.10 30.62
N LEU A 115 -36.67 -53.86 31.00
CA LEU A 115 -37.37 -53.09 32.03
C LEU A 115 -38.83 -52.83 31.64
N GLN A 116 -39.14 -52.55 30.37
CA GLN A 116 -40.52 -52.43 29.90
C GLN A 116 -41.31 -53.75 30.11
N ARG A 117 -40.69 -54.91 29.82
CA ARG A 117 -41.34 -56.23 30.01
C ARG A 117 -41.59 -56.58 31.46
N GLU A 118 -40.67 -56.30 32.37
CA GLU A 118 -40.92 -56.52 33.81
C GLU A 118 -41.96 -55.53 34.37
N ASN A 119 -42.04 -54.30 33.85
CA ASN A 119 -43.14 -53.38 34.17
C ASN A 119 -44.50 -53.88 33.62
N GLU A 120 -44.52 -54.54 32.47
CA GLU A 120 -45.73 -55.18 31.92
C GLU A 120 -46.22 -56.31 32.84
N LYS A 121 -45.34 -57.25 33.18
CA LYS A 121 -45.61 -58.31 34.17
C LYS A 121 -46.04 -57.75 35.53
N GLY A 122 -45.43 -56.64 35.97
CA GLY A 122 -45.82 -55.93 37.18
C GLY A 122 -47.28 -55.45 37.13
N ARG A 123 -47.73 -54.92 35.99
CA ARG A 123 -49.15 -54.58 35.77
C ARG A 123 -50.04 -55.82 35.82
N GLU A 124 -49.66 -56.90 35.14
CA GLU A 124 -50.40 -58.17 35.10
C GLU A 124 -50.56 -58.80 36.50
N LEU A 125 -49.48 -58.80 37.30
CA LEU A 125 -49.47 -59.26 38.69
C LEU A 125 -50.35 -58.39 39.59
N ILE A 126 -50.30 -57.06 39.44
CA ILE A 126 -51.18 -56.14 40.20
C ILE A 126 -52.65 -56.37 39.84
N THR A 127 -53.00 -56.56 38.56
CA THR A 127 -54.38 -56.92 38.18
C THR A 127 -54.81 -58.28 38.73
N SER A 128 -53.93 -59.27 38.72
CA SER A 128 -54.20 -60.61 39.28
C SER A 128 -54.39 -60.56 40.80
N LEU A 129 -53.59 -59.75 41.50
CA LEU A 129 -53.71 -59.50 42.94
C LEU A 129 -55.02 -58.78 43.29
N ASN A 130 -55.45 -57.83 42.46
CA ASN A 130 -56.73 -57.14 42.65
C ASN A 130 -57.92 -58.10 42.46
N VAL A 131 -57.89 -58.97 41.44
CA VAL A 131 -58.94 -59.99 41.22
C VAL A 131 -59.03 -60.94 42.43
N THR A 132 -57.91 -61.53 42.84
CA THR A 132 -57.88 -62.45 43.99
C THR A 132 -58.24 -61.76 45.32
N THR A 133 -57.97 -60.46 45.46
CA THR A 133 -58.41 -59.66 46.60
C THR A 133 -59.93 -59.44 46.61
N GLU A 134 -60.57 -59.21 45.47
CA GLU A 134 -62.04 -59.14 45.36
C GLU A 134 -62.71 -60.51 45.55
N GLU A 135 -62.09 -61.59 45.07
CA GLU A 135 -62.54 -62.96 45.35
C GLU A 135 -62.46 -63.28 46.85
N LYS A 136 -61.37 -62.91 47.52
CA LYS A 136 -61.25 -63.01 48.98
C LYS A 136 -62.39 -62.26 49.69
N LYS A 137 -62.66 -61.01 49.33
CA LYS A 137 -63.78 -60.22 49.91
C LYS A 137 -65.13 -60.92 49.69
N ARG A 138 -65.37 -61.48 48.51
CA ARG A 138 -66.60 -62.24 48.20
C ARG A 138 -66.73 -63.49 49.09
N LEU A 139 -65.63 -64.22 49.31
CA LEU A 139 -65.58 -65.39 50.17
C LEU A 139 -65.76 -65.04 51.66
N GLU A 140 -65.15 -63.96 52.14
CA GLU A 140 -65.37 -63.46 53.51
C GLU A 140 -66.84 -63.08 53.75
N VAL A 141 -67.48 -62.40 52.79
CA VAL A 141 -68.92 -62.07 52.85
C VAL A 141 -69.80 -63.32 52.76
N ALA A 142 -69.41 -64.35 52.01
CA ALA A 142 -70.11 -65.63 51.98
C ALA A 142 -70.00 -66.38 53.33
N LEU A 143 -68.79 -66.43 53.91
CA LEU A 143 -68.53 -67.05 55.21
C LEU A 143 -69.34 -66.38 56.33
N GLN A 144 -69.42 -65.04 56.36
CA GLN A 144 -70.22 -64.32 57.35
C GLN A 144 -71.73 -64.65 57.25
N ARG A 145 -72.27 -64.92 56.05
CA ARG A 145 -73.66 -65.36 55.88
C ARG A 145 -73.90 -66.76 56.45
N GLU A 146 -72.97 -67.70 56.23
CA GLU A 146 -73.10 -69.04 56.83
C GLU A 146 -72.88 -69.02 58.35
N ILE A 147 -72.05 -68.12 58.88
CA ILE A 147 -71.91 -67.88 60.32
C ILE A 147 -73.22 -67.39 60.94
N GLU A 148 -73.91 -66.40 60.34
CA GLU A 148 -75.19 -65.94 60.90
C GLU A 148 -76.31 -66.98 60.74
N LYS A 149 -76.38 -67.71 59.61
CA LYS A 149 -77.26 -68.89 59.48
C LYS A 149 -77.00 -69.93 60.57
N GLY A 150 -75.72 -70.23 60.86
CA GLY A 150 -75.34 -71.12 61.95
C GLY A 150 -75.79 -70.60 63.32
N ARG A 151 -75.70 -69.27 63.53
CA ARG A 151 -76.24 -68.60 64.72
C ARG A 151 -77.77 -68.67 64.78
N GLU A 152 -78.49 -68.53 63.67
CA GLU A 152 -79.95 -68.69 63.57
C GLU A 152 -80.43 -70.12 63.82
N LEU A 153 -79.75 -71.11 63.25
CA LEU A 153 -79.97 -72.53 63.54
C LEU A 153 -79.70 -72.84 65.02
N THR A 154 -78.66 -72.24 65.62
CA THR A 154 -78.37 -72.37 67.05
C THR A 154 -79.47 -71.73 67.93
N LYS A 155 -79.97 -70.54 67.57
CA LYS A 155 -81.15 -69.91 68.23
C LYS A 155 -82.35 -70.86 68.16
N SER A 156 -82.63 -71.43 66.99
CA SER A 156 -83.75 -72.34 66.74
C SER A 156 -83.63 -73.66 67.52
N LEU A 157 -82.43 -74.24 67.57
CA LEU A 157 -82.14 -75.46 68.34
C LEU A 157 -82.30 -75.22 69.84
N ASN A 158 -81.92 -74.06 70.35
CA ASN A 158 -82.12 -73.68 71.75
C ASN A 158 -83.62 -73.54 72.10
N VAL A 159 -84.43 -72.97 71.21
CA VAL A 159 -85.91 -72.92 71.38
C VAL A 159 -86.48 -74.34 71.41
N ALA A 160 -86.15 -75.20 70.43
CA ALA A 160 -86.60 -76.59 70.41
C ALA A 160 -86.15 -77.40 71.64
N THR A 161 -84.97 -77.08 72.20
CA THR A 161 -84.46 -77.68 73.43
C THR A 161 -85.24 -77.21 74.66
N GLU A 162 -85.68 -75.95 74.71
CA GLU A 162 -86.51 -75.43 75.80
C GLU A 162 -87.95 -75.95 75.72
N ASP A 163 -88.52 -76.07 74.52
CA ASP A 163 -89.83 -76.72 74.32
C ASP A 163 -89.77 -78.21 74.64
N LYS A 164 -88.66 -78.90 74.36
CA LYS A 164 -88.43 -80.28 74.87
C LYS A 164 -88.49 -80.32 76.40
N LYS A 165 -87.81 -79.42 77.13
CA LYS A 165 -87.90 -79.37 78.60
C LYS A 165 -89.33 -79.12 79.09
N ARG A 166 -90.08 -78.24 78.41
CA ARG A 166 -91.49 -77.97 78.72
C ARG A 166 -92.36 -79.21 78.54
N LEU A 167 -92.13 -80.00 77.49
CA LEU A 167 -92.79 -81.28 77.26
C LEU A 167 -92.39 -82.35 78.30
N GLU A 168 -91.11 -82.42 78.71
CA GLU A 168 -90.66 -83.32 79.79
C GLU A 168 -91.30 -82.95 81.15
N VAL A 169 -91.48 -81.65 81.44
CA VAL A 169 -92.20 -81.18 82.64
C VAL A 169 -93.71 -81.47 82.55
N ALA A 170 -94.32 -81.37 81.36
CA ALA A 170 -95.71 -81.79 81.16
C ALA A 170 -95.88 -83.30 81.36
N LEU A 171 -94.98 -84.12 80.81
CA LEU A 171 -94.96 -85.57 80.99
C LEU A 171 -94.84 -85.98 82.46
N LYS A 172 -93.97 -85.30 83.23
CA LYS A 172 -93.87 -85.53 84.68
C LYS A 172 -95.19 -85.25 85.41
N ARG A 173 -95.88 -84.16 85.08
CA ARG A 173 -97.18 -83.81 85.69
C ARG A 173 -98.28 -84.82 85.37
N GLU A 174 -98.32 -85.39 84.17
CA GLU A 174 -99.28 -86.46 83.85
C GLU A 174 -98.93 -87.77 84.57
N ASN A 175 -97.64 -88.11 84.71
CA ASN A 175 -97.22 -89.25 85.54
C ASN A 175 -97.55 -89.04 87.03
N GLU A 176 -97.41 -87.82 87.54
CA GLU A 176 -97.76 -87.44 88.92
C GLU A 176 -99.28 -87.60 89.15
N LYS A 177 -100.13 -87.10 88.25
CA LYS A 177 -101.59 -87.36 88.27
C LYS A 177 -101.94 -88.85 88.22
N GLY A 178 -101.22 -89.63 87.40
CA GLY A 178 -101.37 -91.09 87.35
C GLY A 178 -101.10 -91.76 88.71
N SER A 179 -100.13 -91.24 89.46
CA SER A 179 -99.81 -91.73 90.81
C SER A 179 -100.89 -91.41 91.86
N GLU A 180 -101.70 -90.36 91.65
CA GLU A 180 -102.83 -90.02 92.50
C GLU A 180 -104.04 -90.92 92.21
N LEU A 181 -104.39 -91.13 90.93
CA LEU A 181 -105.44 -92.07 90.51
C LEU A 181 -105.19 -93.49 91.02
N THR A 182 -103.93 -93.93 91.02
CA THR A 182 -103.54 -95.29 91.48
C THR A 182 -103.78 -95.49 92.99
N LYS A 183 -103.86 -94.41 93.79
CA LYS A 183 -104.12 -94.48 95.24
C LYS A 183 -105.61 -94.47 95.61
N SER A 184 -106.51 -94.22 94.65
CA SER A 184 -107.96 -94.12 94.89
C SER A 184 -108.75 -95.38 94.56
N LEU A 185 -108.13 -96.46 94.07
CA LEU A 185 -108.83 -97.60 93.46
C LEU A 185 -108.76 -98.93 94.24
N ASN A 186 -107.83 -99.10 95.19
CA ASN A 186 -107.60 -100.37 95.89
C ASN A 186 -108.10 -100.38 97.35
N VAL A 187 -109.42 -100.24 97.53
CA VAL A 187 -110.12 -100.53 98.80
C VAL A 187 -111.40 -101.33 98.52
N ALA A 188 -111.62 -102.38 99.30
CA ALA A 188 -112.82 -103.25 99.36
C ALA A 188 -113.10 -104.20 98.17
N THR A 189 -112.56 -105.43 98.23
CA THR A 189 -113.25 -106.74 98.04
C THR A 189 -112.24 -107.91 98.13
N GLU A 190 -112.59 -109.12 98.58
CA GLU A 190 -112.97 -109.53 99.95
C GLU A 190 -112.76 -111.08 100.13
N GLU A 191 -112.65 -111.52 101.40
CA GLU A 191 -112.88 -112.88 101.97
C GLU A 191 -111.94 -114.12 101.79
N LYS A 192 -111.63 -114.73 102.97
CA LYS A 192 -111.41 -116.18 103.34
C LYS A 192 -110.05 -116.87 102.97
N LYS A 193 -109.28 -117.55 103.87
CA LYS A 193 -109.65 -118.48 104.99
C LYS A 193 -108.44 -118.94 105.91
N SER A 194 -108.63 -118.96 107.24
CA SER A 194 -107.73 -119.25 108.44
C SER A 194 -107.20 -120.70 108.68
N GLU A 195 -106.24 -121.10 109.58
CA GLU A 195 -105.14 -120.52 110.46
C GLU A 195 -104.32 -121.72 111.12
N LEU A 196 -103.55 -121.54 112.23
CA LEU A 196 -102.92 -122.52 113.20
C LEU A 196 -101.43 -123.00 113.00
N LYS A 197 -100.71 -123.59 113.99
CA LYS A 197 -100.25 -123.14 115.36
C LYS A 197 -99.42 -124.18 116.20
N ALA A 198 -98.49 -123.68 117.05
CA ALA A 198 -98.16 -124.07 118.46
C ALA A 198 -97.29 -125.31 118.92
N ALA A 199 -96.65 -125.14 120.10
CA ALA A 199 -96.15 -126.09 121.15
C ALA A 199 -94.91 -127.00 120.87
N GLY A 200 -94.14 -127.52 121.87
CA GLY A 200 -94.16 -127.41 123.35
C GLY A 200 -93.18 -128.38 124.08
N ILE A 201 -93.40 -128.68 125.39
CA ILE A 201 -92.71 -129.69 126.28
C ILE A 201 -91.43 -129.21 127.04
N ARG A 202 -91.02 -129.92 128.13
CA ARG A 202 -89.92 -129.63 129.11
C ARG A 202 -89.40 -130.88 129.88
N GLU A 203 -88.28 -130.72 130.63
CA GLU A 203 -87.89 -131.40 131.92
C GLU A 203 -87.64 -132.93 131.91
N GLY A 204 -87.01 -133.60 132.92
CA GLY A 204 -86.39 -133.20 134.21
C GLY A 204 -86.92 -134.03 135.42
N GLU A 205 -86.21 -134.33 136.54
CA GLU A 205 -84.78 -134.31 136.93
C GLU A 205 -84.60 -135.07 138.31
N VAL A 206 -83.36 -135.26 138.85
CA VAL A 206 -83.03 -135.74 140.24
C VAL A 206 -83.40 -137.23 140.56
N ILE A 207 -82.56 -138.18 141.03
CA ILE A 207 -81.60 -138.35 142.15
C ILE A 207 -82.18 -138.89 143.49
N GLU A 208 -81.58 -140.01 143.95
CA GLU A 208 -81.60 -140.67 145.28
C GLU A 208 -82.91 -141.02 146.03
N LYS A 209 -82.96 -142.27 146.54
CA LYS A 209 -82.95 -142.50 148.01
C LYS A 209 -82.53 -143.90 148.47
N LEU A 210 -81.60 -143.89 149.44
CA LEU A 210 -81.39 -144.86 150.54
C LEU A 210 -80.65 -146.19 150.30
N LYS A 211 -80.11 -146.71 151.41
CA LYS A 211 -79.05 -147.72 151.53
C LYS A 211 -79.48 -148.82 152.52
N LEU A 212 -79.00 -150.07 152.30
CA LEU A 212 -78.58 -151.08 153.30
C LEU A 212 -79.60 -151.54 154.39
N ALA A 213 -79.58 -152.76 154.95
CA ALA A 213 -78.85 -154.01 154.68
C ALA A 213 -79.65 -155.22 155.29
N GLU A 214 -79.11 -156.44 155.12
CA GLU A 214 -79.05 -157.63 156.03
C GLU A 214 -80.07 -157.78 157.21
N GLU A 215 -80.55 -158.97 157.62
CA GLU A 215 -79.98 -160.33 157.49
C GLU A 215 -81.04 -161.46 157.77
N LYS A 216 -80.61 -162.74 157.72
CA LYS A 216 -81.22 -163.97 158.32
C LYS A 216 -82.58 -164.46 157.76
N HIS A 217 -82.60 -165.63 157.09
CA HIS A 217 -82.74 -167.00 157.67
C HIS A 217 -84.15 -167.28 158.24
N SER A 218 -84.89 -168.30 157.79
CA SER A 218 -84.47 -169.71 157.68
C SER A 218 -85.07 -170.42 156.45
N ARG A 219 -84.28 -171.21 155.69
CA ARG A 219 -84.12 -172.69 155.76
C ARG A 219 -85.34 -173.52 155.27
N LEU A 220 -85.19 -174.68 154.62
CA LEU A 220 -84.16 -175.25 153.72
C LEU A 220 -84.69 -176.63 153.21
N ILE A 221 -84.10 -177.19 152.15
CA ILE A 221 -84.21 -178.63 151.77
C ILE A 221 -85.63 -179.18 151.45
N GLU A 222 -86.19 -178.78 150.29
CA GLU A 222 -86.95 -179.69 149.37
C GLU A 222 -87.18 -179.03 147.97
N GLN A 223 -86.27 -178.21 147.43
CA GLN A 223 -84.93 -178.53 146.91
C GLN A 223 -84.89 -179.37 145.60
N THR A 224 -84.04 -178.91 144.68
CA THR A 224 -83.56 -179.57 143.45
C THR A 224 -84.55 -179.85 142.31
N SER A 225 -85.43 -180.85 142.40
CA SER A 225 -85.98 -181.53 141.20
C SER A 225 -86.80 -180.65 140.26
N SER A 226 -87.57 -179.70 140.79
CA SER A 226 -88.42 -178.78 140.01
C SER A 226 -87.66 -177.59 139.37
N ARG A 227 -86.34 -177.47 139.60
CA ARG A 227 -85.57 -176.26 139.25
C ARG A 227 -84.83 -176.36 137.90
N ILE A 228 -84.40 -177.55 137.50
CA ILE A 228 -83.52 -177.74 136.32
C ILE A 228 -84.27 -177.54 134.99
N LEU A 229 -85.49 -178.07 134.86
CA LEU A 229 -86.28 -177.95 133.62
C LEU A 229 -86.69 -176.51 133.30
N LYS A 230 -86.96 -175.67 134.31
CA LYS A 230 -87.45 -174.31 134.11
C LYS A 230 -86.36 -173.35 133.61
N ILE A 231 -85.12 -173.50 134.11
CA ILE A 231 -83.96 -172.71 133.68
C ILE A 231 -83.69 -172.87 132.18
N ARG A 232 -83.84 -174.09 131.65
CA ARG A 232 -83.49 -174.40 130.26
C ARG A 232 -84.45 -173.81 129.21
N LEU A 233 -85.65 -173.40 129.61
CA LEU A 233 -86.57 -172.68 128.72
C LEU A 233 -86.21 -171.19 128.60
N GLN A 234 -85.83 -170.54 129.70
CA GLN A 234 -85.49 -169.11 129.72
C GLN A 234 -84.25 -168.80 128.87
N PHE A 235 -83.22 -169.66 128.95
CA PHE A 235 -81.95 -169.46 128.24
C PHE A 235 -82.08 -169.46 126.70
N LEU A 236 -83.11 -170.12 126.14
CA LEU A 236 -83.39 -170.08 124.70
C LEU A 236 -84.00 -168.73 124.28
N GLN A 237 -84.86 -168.15 125.12
CA GLN A 237 -85.60 -166.92 124.81
C GLN A 237 -84.73 -165.67 124.93
N GLU A 238 -83.73 -165.68 125.83
CA GLU A 238 -82.72 -164.62 125.93
C GLU A 238 -81.81 -164.56 124.68
N LEU A 239 -81.49 -165.71 124.10
CA LEU A 239 -80.58 -165.86 122.95
C LEU A 239 -81.20 -165.34 121.63
N GLU A 240 -82.53 -165.38 121.51
CA GLU A 240 -83.28 -164.86 120.36
C GLU A 240 -83.35 -163.31 120.40
N LEU A 241 -83.58 -162.72 121.57
CA LEU A 241 -83.62 -161.27 121.77
C LEU A 241 -82.29 -160.57 121.44
N ILE A 242 -81.15 -161.23 121.69
CA ILE A 242 -79.82 -160.70 121.38
C ILE A 242 -79.62 -160.54 119.86
N HIS A 243 -79.95 -161.57 119.07
CA HIS A 243 -79.80 -161.53 117.60
C HIS A 243 -80.62 -160.40 116.96
N GLU A 244 -81.89 -160.25 117.36
CA GLU A 244 -82.78 -159.23 116.79
C GLU A 244 -82.49 -157.81 117.33
N SER A 245 -81.56 -157.66 118.27
CA SER A 245 -80.94 -156.37 118.62
C SER A 245 -79.77 -156.02 117.69
N LEU A 246 -78.84 -156.96 117.48
CA LEU A 246 -77.63 -156.79 116.67
C LEU A 246 -77.96 -156.45 115.20
N LYS A 247 -78.96 -157.14 114.65
CA LYS A 247 -79.48 -156.91 113.30
C LYS A 247 -79.94 -155.46 113.08
N ARG A 248 -80.73 -154.91 114.01
CA ARG A 248 -81.21 -153.51 113.95
C ARG A 248 -80.08 -152.50 114.10
N ASP A 249 -79.11 -152.74 114.96
CA ASP A 249 -77.92 -151.90 115.10
C ASP A 249 -77.08 -151.86 113.80
N SER A 250 -76.95 -153.00 113.11
CA SER A 250 -76.25 -153.07 111.82
C SER A 250 -76.99 -152.35 110.69
N GLU A 251 -78.32 -152.46 110.62
CA GLU A 251 -79.17 -151.77 109.64
C GLU A 251 -79.10 -150.24 109.82
N ASN A 252 -79.22 -149.76 111.07
CA ASN A 252 -79.17 -148.33 111.39
C ASN A 252 -77.84 -147.68 110.95
N LYS A 253 -76.70 -148.34 111.19
CA LYS A 253 -75.37 -147.86 110.78
C LYS A 253 -75.21 -147.79 109.26
N LEU A 254 -75.91 -148.67 108.53
CA LEU A 254 -75.92 -148.67 107.06
C LEU A 254 -76.76 -147.51 106.50
N GLN A 255 -77.90 -147.20 107.12
CA GLN A 255 -78.71 -146.01 106.81
C GLN A 255 -77.92 -144.71 107.11
N GLU A 256 -77.25 -144.64 108.26
CA GLU A 256 -76.41 -143.51 108.65
C GLU A 256 -75.26 -143.28 107.66
N ALA A 257 -74.51 -144.33 107.29
CA ALA A 257 -73.45 -144.26 106.30
C ALA A 257 -73.96 -143.78 104.92
N LYS A 258 -75.16 -144.20 104.52
CA LYS A 258 -75.81 -143.76 103.28
C LYS A 258 -76.20 -142.28 103.33
N GLY A 259 -76.76 -141.80 104.45
CA GLY A 259 -77.05 -140.39 104.68
C GLY A 259 -75.78 -139.53 104.58
N ASN A 260 -74.72 -139.95 105.27
CA ASN A 260 -73.41 -139.30 105.29
C ASN A 260 -72.69 -139.30 103.92
N LEU A 261 -73.03 -140.21 103.01
CA LEU A 261 -72.59 -140.13 101.61
C LEU A 261 -73.39 -139.08 100.83
N THR A 262 -74.71 -139.03 100.99
CA THR A 262 -75.55 -138.04 100.27
C THR A 262 -75.28 -136.60 100.69
N THR A 263 -74.98 -136.33 101.96
CA THR A 263 -74.58 -134.98 102.41
C THR A 263 -73.26 -134.56 101.79
N ARG A 264 -72.23 -135.42 101.85
CA ARG A 264 -70.91 -135.15 101.25
C ARG A 264 -70.96 -134.99 99.73
N ASP A 265 -71.83 -135.72 99.04
CA ASP A 265 -72.06 -135.55 97.60
C ASP A 265 -72.75 -134.21 97.26
N SER A 266 -73.57 -133.66 98.18
CA SER A 266 -74.09 -132.29 98.03
C SER A 266 -73.06 -131.21 98.42
N GLU A 267 -72.24 -131.44 99.44
CA GLU A 267 -71.11 -130.55 99.81
C GLU A 267 -70.11 -130.42 98.66
N ALA A 268 -69.84 -131.51 97.92
CA ALA A 268 -68.92 -131.55 96.79
C ALA A 268 -69.38 -130.74 95.55
N LYS A 269 -70.68 -130.41 95.42
CA LYS A 269 -71.18 -129.61 94.28
C LYS A 269 -70.83 -128.12 94.42
N SER A 270 -70.87 -127.57 95.64
CA SER A 270 -70.56 -126.15 95.88
C SER A 270 -69.15 -125.70 95.46
N PRO A 271 -68.05 -126.45 95.73
CA PRO A 271 -66.73 -126.07 95.23
C PRO A 271 -66.60 -126.22 93.70
N VAL A 272 -67.31 -127.16 93.07
CA VAL A 272 -67.31 -127.30 91.59
C VAL A 272 -67.97 -126.11 90.92
N GLU A 273 -69.14 -125.67 91.40
CA GLU A 273 -69.80 -124.45 90.90
C GLU A 273 -68.93 -123.20 91.07
N LYS A 274 -68.23 -123.07 92.20
CA LYS A 274 -67.27 -121.99 92.44
C LYS A 274 -66.05 -122.06 91.51
N LEU A 275 -65.58 -123.26 91.18
CA LEU A 275 -64.46 -123.47 90.27
C LEU A 275 -64.84 -123.04 88.84
N ASN A 276 -66.03 -123.42 88.36
CA ASN A 276 -66.55 -122.96 87.06
C ASN A 276 -66.64 -121.42 86.99
N ILE A 277 -67.15 -120.77 88.04
CA ILE A 277 -67.25 -119.29 88.11
C ILE A 277 -65.87 -118.64 88.06
N LEU A 278 -64.87 -119.22 88.73
CA LEU A 278 -63.49 -118.73 88.68
C LEU A 278 -62.84 -118.97 87.31
N GLU A 279 -63.14 -120.08 86.64
CA GLU A 279 -62.63 -120.40 85.31
C GLU A 279 -63.18 -119.42 84.24
N ASP A 280 -64.47 -119.08 84.32
CA ASP A 280 -65.06 -118.06 83.44
C ASP A 280 -64.56 -116.65 83.75
N GLN A 281 -64.26 -116.33 85.02
CA GLN A 281 -63.56 -115.09 85.36
C GLN A 281 -62.13 -115.05 84.79
N ILE A 282 -61.39 -116.17 84.83
CA ILE A 282 -60.05 -116.27 84.23
C ILE A 282 -60.11 -116.00 82.73
N LYS A 283 -61.04 -116.60 81.98
CA LYS A 283 -61.23 -116.33 80.54
C LYS A 283 -61.46 -114.85 80.25
N VAL A 284 -62.31 -114.18 81.06
CA VAL A 284 -62.59 -112.74 80.92
C VAL A 284 -61.34 -111.88 81.20
N TYR A 285 -60.48 -112.28 82.14
CA TYR A 285 -59.20 -111.61 82.37
C TYR A 285 -58.16 -111.89 81.27
N GLU A 286 -58.10 -113.12 80.74
CA GLU A 286 -57.24 -113.48 79.60
C GLU A 286 -57.61 -112.69 78.34
N GLU A 287 -58.90 -112.55 78.03
CA GLU A 287 -59.40 -111.75 76.91
C GLU A 287 -59.13 -110.25 77.11
N GLN A 288 -59.26 -109.73 78.33
CA GLN A 288 -58.85 -108.35 78.66
C GLN A 288 -57.34 -108.13 78.50
N VAL A 289 -56.51 -109.11 78.85
CA VAL A 289 -55.05 -109.07 78.65
C VAL A 289 -54.70 -109.12 77.16
N ALA A 290 -55.39 -109.93 76.37
CA ALA A 290 -55.21 -109.97 74.91
C ALA A 290 -55.57 -108.61 74.26
N VAL A 291 -56.74 -108.05 74.58
CA VAL A 291 -57.16 -106.73 74.09
C VAL A 291 -56.23 -105.60 74.57
N ALA A 292 -55.64 -105.72 75.76
CA ALA A 292 -54.62 -104.79 76.24
C ALA A 292 -53.30 -104.93 75.48
N ALA A 293 -52.89 -106.14 75.14
CA ALA A 293 -51.68 -106.42 74.34
C ALA A 293 -51.81 -105.91 72.89
N GLU A 294 -52.98 -106.08 72.25
CA GLU A 294 -53.26 -105.50 70.93
C GLU A 294 -53.20 -103.97 70.94
N LYS A 295 -53.82 -103.33 71.93
CA LYS A 295 -53.77 -101.86 72.11
C LYS A 295 -52.35 -101.38 72.37
N TYR A 296 -51.57 -102.11 73.17
CA TYR A 296 -50.16 -101.80 73.39
C TYR A 296 -49.33 -101.94 72.11
N ALA A 297 -49.54 -102.99 71.32
CA ALA A 297 -48.86 -103.18 70.03
C ALA A 297 -49.18 -102.05 69.04
N SER A 298 -50.45 -101.68 68.91
CA SER A 298 -50.89 -100.58 68.04
C SER A 298 -50.34 -99.22 68.49
N LEU A 299 -50.39 -98.90 69.79
CA LEU A 299 -49.80 -97.66 70.33
C LEU A 299 -48.27 -97.63 70.19
N LYS A 300 -47.61 -98.78 70.27
CA LYS A 300 -46.16 -98.89 70.02
C LYS A 300 -45.84 -98.66 68.54
N GLU A 301 -46.59 -99.26 67.62
CA GLU A 301 -46.42 -99.02 66.18
C GLU A 301 -46.70 -97.55 65.82
N GLU A 302 -47.68 -96.90 66.45
CA GLU A 302 -47.91 -95.46 66.29
C GLU A 302 -46.74 -94.63 66.85
N LEU A 303 -46.18 -95.01 68.00
CA LEU A 303 -45.00 -94.36 68.58
C LEU A 303 -43.76 -94.49 67.67
N ASP A 304 -43.47 -95.69 67.17
CA ASP A 304 -42.34 -95.95 66.26
C ASP A 304 -42.52 -95.19 64.92
N ASN A 305 -43.76 -95.09 64.41
CA ASN A 305 -44.11 -94.25 63.25
C ASN A 305 -44.00 -92.74 63.54
N ASN A 306 -44.14 -92.30 64.79
CA ASN A 306 -43.98 -90.89 65.15
C ASN A 306 -42.51 -90.54 65.45
N LEU A 307 -41.70 -91.47 65.96
CA LEU A 307 -40.25 -91.33 66.11
C LEU A 307 -39.54 -91.22 64.74
N THR A 308 -39.94 -92.03 63.76
CA THR A 308 -39.41 -91.95 62.39
C THR A 308 -39.79 -90.63 61.69
N LYS A 309 -41.03 -90.14 61.87
CA LYS A 309 -41.42 -88.79 61.43
C LYS A 309 -40.60 -87.70 62.11
N LEU A 310 -40.40 -87.78 63.43
CA LEU A 310 -39.62 -86.81 64.19
C LEU A 310 -38.19 -86.70 63.62
N ALA A 311 -37.48 -87.81 63.49
CA ALA A 311 -36.13 -87.84 62.92
C ALA A 311 -36.08 -87.28 61.48
N SER A 312 -37.10 -87.54 60.65
CA SER A 312 -37.20 -86.94 59.31
C SER A 312 -37.38 -85.41 59.37
N SER A 313 -38.17 -84.91 60.32
CA SER A 313 -38.40 -83.48 60.51
C SER A 313 -37.19 -82.75 61.11
N GLU A 314 -36.43 -83.41 61.98
CA GLU A 314 -35.17 -82.92 62.54
C GLU A 314 -34.12 -82.78 61.42
N SER A 315 -33.96 -83.80 60.57
CA SER A 315 -33.05 -83.75 59.42
C SER A 315 -33.42 -82.65 58.41
N ILE A 316 -34.71 -82.44 58.14
CA ILE A 316 -35.19 -81.32 57.32
C ILE A 316 -34.86 -79.98 57.98
N ASN A 317 -35.01 -79.87 59.31
CA ASN A 317 -34.73 -78.65 60.06
C ASN A 317 -33.23 -78.31 60.08
N GLU A 318 -32.35 -79.30 60.25
CA GLU A 318 -30.90 -79.15 60.10
C GLU A 318 -30.52 -78.67 58.68
N GLN A 319 -31.14 -79.25 57.65
CA GLN A 319 -30.90 -78.84 56.26
C GLN A 319 -31.37 -77.40 56.00
N LEU A 320 -32.53 -77.00 56.54
CA LEU A 320 -33.04 -75.63 56.45
C LEU A 320 -32.15 -74.64 57.21
N GLN A 321 -31.70 -74.97 58.42
CA GLN A 321 -30.74 -74.13 59.18
C GLN A 321 -29.44 -73.93 58.39
N LYS A 322 -28.91 -75.00 57.77
CA LYS A 322 -27.71 -74.93 56.95
C LYS A 322 -27.90 -74.04 55.71
N GLN A 323 -29.04 -74.13 55.03
CA GLN A 323 -29.38 -73.25 53.91
C GLN A 323 -29.56 -71.79 54.35
N LEU A 324 -30.16 -71.55 55.51
CA LEU A 324 -30.33 -70.21 56.09
C LEU A 324 -28.97 -69.58 56.37
N LEU A 325 -28.08 -70.29 57.08
CA LEU A 325 -26.69 -69.87 57.30
C LEU A 325 -25.93 -69.60 56.00
N GLU A 326 -26.09 -70.44 54.97
CA GLU A 326 -25.46 -70.22 53.66
C GLU A 326 -25.99 -68.94 52.97
N SER A 327 -27.29 -68.68 53.08
CA SER A 327 -27.92 -67.46 52.55
C SER A 327 -27.51 -66.20 53.32
N GLU A 328 -27.34 -66.28 54.63
CA GLU A 328 -26.90 -65.19 55.51
C GLU A 328 -25.42 -64.83 55.25
N ASN A 329 -24.57 -65.84 55.04
CA ASN A 329 -23.18 -65.63 54.61
C ASN A 329 -23.11 -64.96 53.22
N LYS A 330 -23.95 -65.38 52.27
CA LYS A 330 -24.04 -64.76 50.93
C LYS A 330 -24.55 -63.31 51.00
N ALA A 331 -25.56 -63.04 51.82
CA ALA A 331 -26.04 -61.69 52.08
C ALA A 331 -24.92 -60.81 52.68
N SER A 332 -24.19 -61.32 53.67
CA SER A 332 -23.07 -60.63 54.32
C SER A 332 -21.93 -60.31 53.35
N GLN A 333 -21.58 -61.25 52.45
CA GLN A 333 -20.63 -61.03 51.37
C GLN A 333 -21.11 -59.91 50.41
N SER A 334 -22.38 -59.96 49.97
CA SER A 334 -22.94 -58.93 49.09
C SER A 334 -23.00 -57.55 49.74
N PHE A 335 -23.19 -57.48 51.07
CA PHE A 335 -23.12 -56.22 51.82
C PHE A 335 -21.70 -55.63 51.81
N SER A 336 -20.68 -56.46 52.04
CA SER A 336 -19.27 -56.02 52.01
C SER A 336 -18.82 -55.60 50.59
N GLU A 337 -19.26 -56.33 49.56
CA GLU A 337 -19.03 -55.91 48.16
C GLU A 337 -19.73 -54.57 47.85
N ASN A 338 -20.97 -54.39 48.29
CA ASN A 338 -21.70 -53.14 48.11
C ASN A 338 -21.07 -51.96 48.88
N GLU A 339 -20.49 -52.20 50.06
CA GLU A 339 -19.73 -51.20 50.81
C GLU A 339 -18.44 -50.78 50.07
N LEU A 340 -17.73 -51.71 49.44
CA LEU A 340 -16.60 -51.42 48.54
C LEU A 340 -17.03 -50.68 47.27
N LEU A 341 -18.21 -51.01 46.72
CA LEU A 341 -18.80 -50.28 45.60
C LEU A 341 -19.18 -48.85 46.00
N VAL A 342 -19.76 -48.62 47.18
CA VAL A 342 -20.00 -47.27 47.72
C VAL A 342 -18.68 -46.51 47.89
N GLY A 343 -17.66 -47.14 48.48
CA GLY A 343 -16.33 -46.54 48.66
C GLY A 343 -15.60 -46.18 47.37
N THR A 344 -15.84 -46.92 46.27
CA THR A 344 -15.33 -46.56 44.94
C THR A 344 -16.19 -45.49 44.26
N ASN A 345 -17.52 -45.52 44.44
CA ASN A 345 -18.43 -44.48 43.92
C ASN A 345 -18.12 -43.10 44.53
N VAL A 346 -17.82 -43.03 45.83
CA VAL A 346 -17.40 -41.78 46.50
C VAL A 346 -16.08 -41.25 45.91
N LYS A 347 -15.11 -42.12 45.62
CA LYS A 347 -13.85 -41.72 44.95
C LYS A 347 -14.07 -41.22 43.52
N LEU A 348 -14.94 -41.89 42.77
CA LEU A 348 -15.34 -41.44 41.42
C LEU A 348 -16.06 -40.10 41.48
N LYS A 349 -16.95 -39.89 42.46
CA LYS A 349 -17.65 -38.62 42.69
C LYS A 349 -16.67 -37.47 42.95
N SER A 350 -15.74 -37.63 43.91
CA SER A 350 -14.67 -36.64 44.17
C SER A 350 -13.89 -36.30 42.91
N LYS A 351 -13.55 -37.30 42.09
CA LYS A 351 -12.79 -37.10 40.87
C LYS A 351 -13.58 -36.44 39.73
N ILE A 352 -14.89 -36.65 39.67
CA ILE A 352 -15.80 -35.90 38.78
C ILE A 352 -15.85 -34.43 39.23
N ASP A 353 -15.95 -34.19 40.53
CA ASP A 353 -16.04 -32.83 41.08
C ASP A 353 -14.68 -32.07 40.91
N GLU A 354 -13.53 -32.74 41.06
CA GLU A 354 -12.20 -32.24 40.67
C GLU A 354 -12.12 -31.87 39.19
N LEU A 355 -12.57 -32.76 38.29
CA LEU A 355 -12.56 -32.51 36.85
C LEU A 355 -13.52 -31.37 36.45
N GLN A 356 -14.64 -31.21 37.15
CA GLN A 356 -15.56 -30.10 36.96
C GLN A 356 -14.92 -28.76 37.32
N VAL A 357 -14.14 -28.70 38.40
CA VAL A 357 -13.37 -27.48 38.78
C VAL A 357 -12.29 -27.17 37.75
N LEU A 358 -11.53 -28.18 37.29
CA LEU A 358 -10.50 -27.99 36.25
C LEU A 358 -11.10 -27.53 34.91
N LEU A 359 -12.25 -28.09 34.51
CA LEU A 359 -12.97 -27.67 33.30
C LEU A 359 -13.44 -26.21 33.40
N ASN A 360 -14.00 -25.82 34.55
CA ASN A 360 -14.45 -24.44 34.78
C ASN A 360 -13.26 -23.46 34.77
N SER A 361 -12.10 -23.86 35.31
CA SER A 361 -10.87 -23.06 35.26
C SER A 361 -10.37 -22.86 33.83
N ALA A 362 -10.31 -23.94 33.03
CA ALA A 362 -9.89 -23.89 31.63
C ALA A 362 -10.86 -23.10 30.73
N LEU A 363 -12.16 -23.10 31.05
CA LEU A 363 -13.14 -22.24 30.38
C LEU A 363 -12.91 -20.76 30.71
N SER A 364 -12.65 -20.41 31.98
CA SER A 364 -12.32 -19.04 32.39
C SER A 364 -11.01 -18.52 31.74
N GLU A 365 -9.98 -19.36 31.67
CA GLU A 365 -8.71 -19.05 30.99
C GLU A 365 -8.90 -18.85 29.47
N LYS A 366 -9.73 -19.69 28.84
CA LYS A 366 -10.14 -19.53 27.44
C LYS A 366 -10.92 -18.23 27.22
N GLU A 367 -11.82 -17.85 28.13
CA GLU A 367 -12.59 -16.61 28.01
C GLU A 367 -11.71 -15.37 28.18
N ALA A 368 -10.75 -15.40 29.12
CA ALA A 368 -9.75 -14.36 29.29
C ALA A 368 -8.88 -14.19 28.04
N THR A 369 -8.30 -15.28 27.52
CA THR A 369 -7.45 -15.25 26.31
C THR A 369 -8.22 -14.86 25.04
N VAL A 370 -9.51 -15.18 24.93
CA VAL A 370 -10.39 -14.65 23.87
C VAL A 370 -10.60 -13.14 24.01
N GLY A 371 -10.78 -12.63 25.24
CA GLY A 371 -10.86 -11.19 25.52
C GLY A 371 -9.58 -10.43 25.15
N GLU A 372 -8.42 -10.98 25.50
CA GLU A 372 -7.11 -10.45 25.08
C GLU A 372 -6.97 -10.45 23.55
N LEU A 373 -7.34 -11.54 22.87
CA LEU A 373 -7.24 -11.65 21.42
C LEU A 373 -8.14 -10.65 20.68
N VAL A 374 -9.32 -10.32 21.23
CA VAL A 374 -10.18 -9.23 20.75
C VAL A 374 -9.52 -7.85 20.95
N SER A 375 -8.90 -7.60 22.11
CA SER A 375 -8.15 -6.36 22.38
C SER A 375 -6.95 -6.19 21.42
N HIS A 376 -6.20 -7.27 21.21
CA HIS A 376 -5.08 -7.30 20.26
C HIS A 376 -5.56 -7.07 18.82
N LYS A 377 -6.71 -7.66 18.41
CA LYS A 377 -7.33 -7.38 17.11
C LYS A 377 -7.65 -5.90 16.94
N SER A 378 -8.32 -5.27 17.91
CA SER A 378 -8.63 -3.83 17.88
C SER A 378 -7.37 -2.96 17.77
N THR A 379 -6.30 -3.35 18.48
CA THR A 379 -5.00 -2.67 18.44
C THR A 379 -4.33 -2.79 17.07
N ILE A 380 -4.41 -3.97 16.43
CA ILE A 380 -3.90 -4.21 15.07
C ILE A 380 -4.71 -3.41 14.03
N GLU A 381 -6.04 -3.32 14.19
CA GLU A 381 -6.91 -2.54 13.33
C GLU A 381 -6.58 -1.03 13.43
N GLU A 382 -6.40 -0.49 14.64
CA GLU A 382 -5.89 0.88 14.86
C GLU A 382 -4.51 1.13 14.24
N LEU A 383 -3.55 0.21 14.40
CA LEU A 383 -2.20 0.35 13.83
C LEU A 383 -2.22 0.28 12.29
N THR A 384 -3.09 -0.57 11.73
CA THR A 384 -3.28 -0.68 10.27
C THR A 384 -3.88 0.60 9.70
N GLU A 385 -4.84 1.22 10.39
CA GLU A 385 -5.38 2.52 9.99
C GLU A 385 -4.32 3.63 10.09
N LYS A 386 -3.53 3.66 11.17
CA LYS A 386 -2.43 4.63 11.36
C LYS A 386 -1.36 4.49 10.26
N HIS A 387 -0.98 3.28 9.88
CA HIS A 387 -0.06 3.04 8.76
C HIS A 387 -0.66 3.45 7.41
N SER A 388 -1.96 3.20 7.19
CA SER A 388 -2.65 3.61 5.95
C SER A 388 -2.64 5.13 5.80
N ARG A 389 -3.06 5.86 6.84
CA ARG A 389 -3.02 7.33 6.89
C ARG A 389 -1.59 7.88 6.72
N ALA A 390 -0.57 7.17 7.22
CA ALA A 390 0.83 7.55 7.05
C ALA A 390 1.32 7.38 5.60
N LEU A 391 0.88 6.33 4.90
CA LEU A 391 1.15 6.14 3.47
C LEU A 391 0.45 7.19 2.61
N ASP A 392 -0.79 7.55 2.93
CA ASP A 392 -1.52 8.62 2.24
C ASP A 392 -0.80 9.97 2.40
N LEU A 393 -0.37 10.29 3.63
CA LEU A 393 0.39 11.51 3.93
C LEU A 393 1.78 11.52 3.26
N HIS A 394 2.46 10.38 3.20
CA HIS A 394 3.75 10.26 2.50
C HIS A 394 3.57 10.47 1.00
N SER A 395 2.56 9.85 0.38
CA SER A 395 2.24 9.99 -1.04
C SER A 395 1.88 11.44 -1.39
N ALA A 396 1.11 12.11 -0.53
CA ALA A 396 0.78 13.53 -0.67
C ALA A 396 1.98 14.45 -0.46
N ALA A 397 2.97 14.06 0.36
CA ALA A 397 4.21 14.80 0.53
C ALA A 397 5.15 14.62 -0.69
N GLU A 398 5.28 13.40 -1.22
CA GLU A 398 6.07 13.09 -2.41
C GLU A 398 5.53 13.81 -3.65
N ALA A 399 4.21 13.82 -3.86
CA ALA A 399 3.57 14.59 -4.91
C ALA A 399 3.86 16.10 -4.82
N ARG A 400 3.91 16.67 -3.61
CA ARG A 400 4.30 18.07 -3.38
C ARG A 400 5.78 18.33 -3.61
N ILE A 401 6.65 17.36 -3.31
CA ILE A 401 8.09 17.47 -3.61
C ILE A 401 8.29 17.52 -5.12
N LEU A 402 7.65 16.63 -5.89
CA LEU A 402 7.69 16.65 -7.36
C LEU A 402 7.12 17.95 -7.96
N GLU A 403 6.06 18.51 -7.36
CA GLU A 403 5.50 19.83 -7.75
C GLU A 403 6.47 21.00 -7.45
N LEU A 404 7.31 20.89 -6.42
CA LEU A 404 8.32 21.89 -6.08
C LEU A 404 9.60 21.72 -6.91
N GLU A 405 10.02 20.49 -7.19
CA GLU A 405 11.17 20.17 -8.05
C GLU A 405 10.93 20.63 -9.50
N THR A 406 9.74 20.38 -10.05
CA THR A 406 9.37 20.88 -11.39
C THR A 406 9.36 22.42 -11.45
N LYS A 407 8.80 23.10 -10.45
CA LYS A 407 8.86 24.58 -10.35
C LYS A 407 10.29 25.10 -10.20
N LEU A 408 11.16 24.38 -9.49
CA LEU A 408 12.57 24.74 -9.34
C LEU A 408 13.34 24.55 -10.67
N GLN A 409 13.05 23.49 -11.43
CA GLN A 409 13.60 23.27 -12.77
C GLN A 409 13.15 24.37 -13.74
N GLU A 410 11.86 24.73 -13.75
CA GLU A 410 11.35 25.88 -14.52
C GLU A 410 12.05 27.19 -14.14
N ALA A 411 12.20 27.48 -12.84
CA ALA A 411 12.88 28.69 -12.37
C ALA A 411 14.36 28.71 -12.80
N THR A 412 15.04 27.56 -12.76
CA THR A 412 16.44 27.41 -13.18
C THR A 412 16.60 27.58 -14.70
N HIS A 413 15.65 27.07 -15.49
CA HIS A 413 15.62 27.29 -16.94
C HIS A 413 15.44 28.78 -17.27
N ARG A 414 14.42 29.43 -16.68
CA ARG A 414 14.16 30.86 -16.87
C ARG A 414 15.32 31.73 -16.40
N PHE A 415 16.03 31.34 -15.34
CA PHE A 415 17.26 32.04 -14.94
C PHE A 415 18.34 31.90 -16.01
N SER A 416 18.58 30.68 -16.52
CA SER A 416 19.55 30.41 -17.57
C SER A 416 19.28 31.16 -18.88
N GLU A 417 18.00 31.28 -19.27
CA GLU A 417 17.57 32.10 -20.43
C GLU A 417 17.90 33.59 -20.23
N ARG A 418 17.64 34.14 -19.04
CA ARG A 418 17.96 35.54 -18.72
C ARG A 418 19.44 35.79 -18.56
N ASP A 419 20.19 34.78 -18.15
CA ASP A 419 21.65 34.80 -18.10
C ASP A 419 22.28 34.82 -19.50
N LEU A 420 21.59 34.27 -20.52
CA LEU A 420 21.97 34.38 -21.94
C LEU A 420 21.55 35.73 -22.52
N GLU A 421 20.34 36.21 -22.22
CA GLU A 421 19.86 37.55 -22.58
C GLU A 421 20.80 38.65 -22.04
N ALA A 422 21.23 38.54 -20.78
CA ALA A 422 22.17 39.46 -20.16
C ALA A 422 23.56 39.45 -20.83
N LYS A 423 24.02 38.29 -21.32
CA LYS A 423 25.29 38.18 -22.06
C LYS A 423 25.21 38.86 -23.43
N ASP A 424 24.14 38.59 -24.18
CA ASP A 424 23.85 39.26 -25.47
C ASP A 424 23.72 40.79 -25.31
N LEU A 425 23.02 41.26 -24.28
CA LEU A 425 22.92 42.69 -23.97
C LEU A 425 24.27 43.31 -23.57
N ASN A 426 25.12 42.59 -22.85
CA ASN A 426 26.48 43.02 -22.50
C ASN A 426 27.41 43.06 -23.72
N GLU A 427 27.33 42.08 -24.63
CA GLU A 427 28.06 42.10 -25.90
C GLU A 427 27.62 43.28 -26.78
N LYS A 428 26.32 43.57 -26.83
CA LYS A 428 25.77 44.76 -27.50
C LYS A 428 26.25 46.06 -26.85
N LEU A 429 26.33 46.12 -25.52
CA LEU A 429 26.88 47.28 -24.81
C LEU A 429 28.35 47.52 -25.18
N ILE A 430 29.20 46.49 -25.11
CA ILE A 430 30.62 46.57 -25.52
C ILE A 430 30.76 47.01 -26.99
N ALA A 431 29.92 46.51 -27.88
CA ALA A 431 29.90 46.92 -29.28
C ALA A 431 29.44 48.38 -29.50
N VAL A 432 28.60 48.93 -28.60
CA VAL A 432 28.22 50.36 -28.60
C VAL A 432 29.34 51.22 -27.99
N GLU A 433 29.96 50.80 -26.89
CA GLU A 433 31.12 51.48 -26.31
C GLU A 433 32.29 51.57 -27.30
N GLY A 434 32.54 50.51 -28.08
CA GLY A 434 33.54 50.52 -29.16
C GLY A 434 33.22 51.53 -30.26
N LYS A 435 31.94 51.70 -30.61
CA LYS A 435 31.49 52.74 -31.56
C LYS A 435 31.60 54.15 -30.97
N ILE A 436 31.30 54.32 -29.69
CA ILE A 436 31.45 55.61 -28.99
C ILE A 436 32.92 56.03 -29.00
N LYS A 437 33.85 55.13 -28.63
CA LYS A 437 35.30 55.38 -28.69
C LYS A 437 35.76 55.77 -30.10
N LEU A 438 35.32 55.06 -31.14
CA LEU A 438 35.60 55.43 -32.53
C LEU A 438 35.07 56.82 -32.91
N TYR A 439 33.87 57.21 -32.44
CA TYR A 439 33.34 58.55 -32.68
C TYR A 439 34.05 59.63 -31.84
N GLU A 440 34.52 59.32 -30.63
CA GLU A 440 35.35 60.21 -29.81
C GLU A 440 36.73 60.42 -30.44
N GLU A 441 37.36 59.36 -30.97
CA GLU A 441 38.60 59.41 -31.74
C GLU A 441 38.43 60.26 -33.01
N GLN A 442 37.37 60.02 -33.79
CA GLN A 442 37.05 60.85 -34.97
C GLN A 442 36.76 62.31 -34.60
N ALA A 443 36.09 62.59 -33.49
CA ALA A 443 35.85 63.95 -33.03
C ALA A 443 37.15 64.64 -32.56
N GLN A 444 38.08 63.90 -31.96
CA GLN A 444 39.42 64.39 -31.61
C GLN A 444 40.27 64.63 -32.85
N GLU A 445 40.25 63.73 -33.84
CA GLU A 445 40.95 63.90 -35.12
C GLU A 445 40.41 65.13 -35.88
N LEU A 446 39.08 65.27 -35.99
CA LEU A 446 38.44 66.46 -36.57
C LEU A 446 38.77 67.73 -35.76
N SER A 447 38.92 67.64 -34.44
CA SER A 447 39.41 68.76 -33.62
C SER A 447 40.85 69.15 -33.98
N VAL A 448 41.75 68.18 -34.16
CA VAL A 448 43.14 68.41 -34.60
C VAL A 448 43.19 68.98 -36.02
N ILE A 449 42.37 68.46 -36.95
CA ILE A 449 42.22 68.99 -38.32
C ILE A 449 41.67 70.42 -38.29
N SER A 450 40.70 70.73 -37.42
CA SER A 450 40.19 72.10 -37.27
C SER A 450 41.23 73.08 -36.71
N LYS A 451 42.06 72.63 -35.75
CA LYS A 451 43.15 73.44 -35.16
C LYS A 451 44.29 73.69 -36.15
N THR A 452 44.67 72.68 -36.94
CA THR A 452 45.70 72.83 -37.99
C THR A 452 45.20 73.70 -39.15
N ARG A 453 43.97 73.46 -39.65
CA ARG A 453 43.31 74.34 -40.64
C ARG A 453 43.00 75.75 -40.14
N LYS A 454 43.08 76.03 -38.84
CA LYS A 454 42.99 77.39 -38.29
C LYS A 454 44.27 78.20 -38.47
N VAL A 455 45.43 77.53 -38.63
CA VAL A 455 46.71 78.20 -38.90
C VAL A 455 46.75 78.81 -40.31
N GLU A 456 46.13 78.17 -41.31
CA GLU A 456 46.06 78.67 -42.69
C GLU A 456 45.39 80.05 -42.82
N PRO A 457 44.18 80.31 -42.28
CA PRO A 457 43.57 81.64 -42.29
C PRO A 457 44.23 82.61 -41.31
N GLU A 458 44.94 82.16 -40.28
CA GLU A 458 45.72 83.03 -39.40
C GLU A 458 46.98 83.58 -40.11
N ASP A 459 47.72 82.73 -40.83
CA ASP A 459 48.83 83.13 -41.70
C ASP A 459 48.32 83.99 -42.89
N ALA A 460 47.17 83.65 -43.49
CA ALA A 460 46.54 84.49 -44.50
C ALA A 460 46.13 85.87 -43.94
N HIS A 461 45.60 85.93 -42.70
CA HIS A 461 45.24 87.20 -42.05
C HIS A 461 46.48 88.05 -41.72
N LEU A 462 47.58 87.43 -41.28
CA LEU A 462 48.86 88.14 -41.08
C LEU A 462 49.40 88.73 -42.41
N LYS A 463 49.30 87.99 -43.51
CA LYS A 463 49.66 88.47 -44.86
C LYS A 463 48.72 89.58 -45.35
N LEU A 464 47.42 89.45 -45.10
CA LEU A 464 46.42 90.47 -45.43
C LEU A 464 46.72 91.76 -44.66
N LYS A 465 47.08 91.67 -43.37
CA LYS A 465 47.49 92.81 -42.55
C LYS A 465 48.81 93.46 -43.00
N GLN A 466 49.75 92.69 -43.55
CA GLN A 466 50.92 93.26 -44.23
C GLN A 466 50.53 94.03 -45.50
N ILE A 467 49.57 93.51 -46.28
CA ILE A 467 49.04 94.19 -47.46
C ILE A 467 48.28 95.46 -47.07
N GLU A 468 47.47 95.46 -46.00
CA GLU A 468 46.82 96.66 -45.46
C GLU A 468 47.85 97.72 -45.09
N SER A 469 48.93 97.37 -44.38
CA SER A 469 50.00 98.32 -44.04
C SER A 469 50.72 98.89 -45.27
N ILE A 470 50.90 98.09 -46.34
CA ILE A 470 51.43 98.58 -47.63
C ILE A 470 50.43 99.50 -48.33
N VAL A 471 49.12 99.22 -48.23
CA VAL A 471 48.06 100.09 -48.78
C VAL A 471 47.97 101.42 -48.03
N GLU A 472 48.12 101.44 -46.71
CA GLU A 472 48.23 102.67 -45.90
C GLU A 472 49.48 103.49 -46.30
N GLU A 473 50.62 102.82 -46.53
CA GLU A 473 51.85 103.47 -47.02
C GLU A 473 51.69 104.02 -48.45
N LEU A 474 50.90 103.37 -49.30
CA LEU A 474 50.56 103.85 -50.65
C LEU A 474 49.52 104.97 -50.62
N GLN A 475 48.55 104.96 -49.71
CA GLN A 475 47.58 106.05 -49.55
C GLN A 475 48.23 107.32 -49.00
N THR A 476 49.16 107.20 -48.05
CA THR A 476 49.93 108.36 -47.57
C THR A 476 50.83 108.95 -48.66
N LYS A 477 51.44 108.10 -49.52
CA LYS A 477 52.14 108.56 -50.74
C LYS A 477 51.19 109.19 -51.77
N LEU A 478 49.98 108.67 -51.96
CA LEU A 478 48.98 109.25 -52.86
C LEU A 478 48.58 110.65 -52.41
N VAL A 479 48.22 110.83 -51.14
CA VAL A 479 47.89 112.15 -50.56
C VAL A 479 49.05 113.14 -50.71
N HIS A 480 50.30 112.67 -50.56
CA HIS A 480 51.48 113.51 -50.80
C HIS A 480 51.59 113.98 -52.27
N PHE A 481 51.36 113.09 -53.24
CA PHE A 481 51.33 113.45 -54.67
C PHE A 481 50.13 114.33 -55.04
N GLU A 482 48.97 114.19 -54.38
CA GLU A 482 47.83 115.09 -54.55
C GLU A 482 48.15 116.50 -54.04
N GLU A 483 48.81 116.64 -52.88
CA GLU A 483 49.28 117.93 -52.39
C GLU A 483 50.37 118.55 -53.28
N GLU A 484 51.30 117.76 -53.81
CA GLU A 484 52.33 118.24 -54.74
C GLU A 484 51.71 118.72 -56.06
N SER A 485 50.79 117.94 -56.63
CA SER A 485 50.01 118.32 -57.81
C SER A 485 49.21 119.59 -57.59
N LYS A 486 48.65 119.78 -56.39
CA LYS A 486 47.93 121.00 -56.00
C LYS A 486 48.86 122.22 -55.90
N LYS A 487 50.05 122.09 -55.31
CA LYS A 487 51.07 123.16 -55.26
C LYS A 487 51.50 123.57 -56.67
N LEU A 488 51.74 122.60 -57.56
CA LEU A 488 52.05 122.85 -58.98
C LEU A 488 50.88 123.53 -59.73
N ALA A 489 49.63 123.21 -59.41
CA ALA A 489 48.46 123.88 -59.98
C ALA A 489 48.31 125.33 -59.50
N GLU A 490 48.58 125.61 -58.22
CA GLU A 490 48.59 126.97 -57.65
C GLU A 490 49.71 127.83 -58.28
N GLU A 491 50.88 127.25 -58.54
CA GLU A 491 51.99 127.92 -59.23
C GLU A 491 51.70 128.18 -60.73
N ASN A 492 51.08 127.22 -61.43
CA ASN A 492 50.58 127.42 -62.80
C ASN A 492 49.51 128.53 -62.89
N PHE A 493 48.58 128.58 -61.93
CA PHE A 493 47.56 129.64 -61.87
C PHE A 493 48.20 131.02 -61.69
N LYS A 494 49.25 131.11 -60.86
CA LYS A 494 50.02 132.34 -60.64
C LYS A 494 50.76 132.78 -61.91
N LEU A 495 51.45 131.87 -62.59
CA LEU A 495 52.10 132.14 -63.88
C LEU A 495 51.10 132.58 -64.96
N THR A 496 49.94 131.92 -65.04
CA THR A 496 48.85 132.29 -65.97
C THR A 496 48.36 133.72 -65.73
N LYS A 497 48.22 134.11 -64.46
CA LYS A 497 47.83 135.47 -64.07
C LYS A 497 48.88 136.52 -64.46
N ASP A 498 50.17 136.20 -64.28
CA ASP A 498 51.25 137.10 -64.65
C ASP A 498 51.38 137.24 -66.19
N VAL A 499 51.15 136.17 -66.96
CA VAL A 499 51.07 136.22 -68.44
C VAL A 499 49.96 137.19 -68.88
N SER A 500 48.76 137.08 -68.34
CA SER A 500 47.64 137.98 -68.67
C SER A 500 47.94 139.46 -68.38
N ILE A 501 48.71 139.74 -67.32
CA ILE A 501 49.19 141.10 -67.00
C ILE A 501 50.17 141.59 -68.08
N TYR A 502 51.05 140.74 -68.62
CA TYR A 502 51.96 141.13 -69.70
C TYR A 502 51.25 141.25 -71.06
N GLU A 503 50.28 140.39 -71.39
CA GLU A 503 49.46 140.51 -72.60
C GLU A 503 48.74 141.88 -72.64
N SER A 504 48.17 142.32 -71.52
CA SER A 504 47.50 143.64 -71.44
C SER A 504 48.46 144.80 -71.76
N LYS A 505 49.74 144.70 -71.37
CA LYS A 505 50.78 145.70 -71.66
C LYS A 505 51.25 145.66 -73.10
N VAL A 506 51.26 144.49 -73.74
CA VAL A 506 51.58 144.36 -75.18
C VAL A 506 50.49 145.03 -76.01
N SER A 507 49.21 144.72 -75.74
CA SER A 507 48.09 145.30 -76.49
C SER A 507 47.99 146.83 -76.33
N ASP A 508 48.28 147.35 -75.13
CA ASP A 508 48.36 148.80 -74.84
C ASP A 508 49.54 149.50 -75.57
N LEU A 509 50.59 148.76 -75.97
CA LEU A 509 51.69 149.28 -76.81
C LEU A 509 51.36 149.17 -78.31
N GLU A 510 50.72 148.09 -78.75
CA GLU A 510 50.27 147.92 -80.15
C GLU A 510 49.25 148.99 -80.57
N ALA A 511 48.36 149.37 -79.64
CA ALA A 511 47.43 150.49 -79.84
C ALA A 511 48.19 151.82 -80.09
N LYS A 512 49.24 152.10 -79.32
CA LYS A 512 50.06 153.33 -79.47
C LYS A 512 50.89 153.33 -80.76
N LEU A 513 51.39 152.17 -81.18
CA LEU A 513 52.09 152.02 -82.46
C LEU A 513 51.16 152.26 -83.66
N SER A 514 49.91 151.81 -83.56
CA SER A 514 48.91 151.92 -84.63
C SER A 514 48.55 153.38 -84.96
N THR A 515 48.36 154.24 -83.95
CA THR A 515 48.04 155.66 -84.16
C THR A 515 49.13 156.40 -84.95
N ALA A 516 50.40 156.17 -84.61
CA ALA A 516 51.54 156.80 -85.27
C ALA A 516 51.74 156.37 -86.73
N ILE A 517 51.22 155.20 -87.12
CA ILE A 517 51.25 154.73 -88.52
C ILE A 517 50.20 155.47 -89.36
N VAL A 518 49.01 155.71 -88.82
CA VAL A 518 47.95 156.45 -89.52
C VAL A 518 48.37 157.91 -89.79
N GLU A 519 48.94 158.58 -88.78
CA GLU A 519 49.44 159.96 -88.92
C GLU A 519 50.53 160.10 -90.01
N ARG A 520 51.37 159.07 -90.19
CA ARG A 520 52.38 159.05 -91.25
C ARG A 520 51.74 159.03 -92.64
N ASP A 521 50.83 158.09 -92.89
CA ASP A 521 50.36 157.80 -94.25
C ASP A 521 49.47 158.93 -94.82
N GLU A 522 48.75 159.64 -93.95
CA GLU A 522 48.05 160.88 -94.31
C GLU A 522 48.96 162.00 -94.86
N THR A 523 50.26 161.98 -94.57
CA THR A 523 51.22 162.96 -95.13
C THR A 523 51.74 162.53 -96.51
N VAL A 524 51.71 161.23 -96.82
CA VAL A 524 52.26 160.67 -98.06
C VAL A 524 51.31 160.87 -99.24
N GLU A 525 50.01 160.62 -99.07
CA GLU A 525 49.02 160.84 -100.15
C GLU A 525 48.94 162.32 -100.60
N LYS A 526 49.03 163.25 -99.64
CA LYS A 526 49.02 164.69 -99.91
C LYS A 526 50.25 165.14 -100.74
N LEU A 527 51.35 164.40 -100.67
CA LEU A 527 52.54 164.67 -101.49
C LEU A 527 52.36 164.15 -102.92
N GLN A 528 51.90 162.89 -103.09
CA GLN A 528 51.76 162.24 -104.40
C GLN A 528 50.73 162.94 -105.31
N THR A 529 49.64 163.45 -104.75
CA THR A 529 48.63 164.21 -105.50
C THR A 529 49.18 165.50 -106.11
N SER A 530 50.12 166.19 -105.43
CA SER A 530 50.76 167.38 -105.97
C SER A 530 51.69 167.08 -107.15
N GLN A 531 52.49 166.01 -107.04
CA GLN A 531 53.51 165.64 -108.03
C GLN A 531 52.91 165.36 -109.41
N LYS A 532 51.75 164.69 -109.45
CA LYS A 532 51.04 164.33 -110.69
C LYS A 532 50.63 165.55 -111.52
N THR A 533 50.26 166.67 -110.88
CA THR A 533 49.82 167.88 -111.59
C THR A 533 50.93 168.61 -112.34
N VAL A 534 52.21 168.32 -112.04
CA VAL A 534 53.37 168.93 -112.70
C VAL A 534 53.72 168.21 -114.02
N GLU A 535 53.45 166.91 -114.11
CA GLU A 535 53.72 166.12 -115.33
C GLU A 535 52.76 166.49 -116.48
N ASP A 536 51.46 166.62 -116.20
CA ASP A 536 50.43 166.98 -117.20
C ASP A 536 50.74 168.33 -117.90
N LEU A 537 51.15 169.34 -117.13
CA LEU A 537 51.53 170.66 -117.66
C LEU A 537 52.81 170.62 -118.51
N THR A 538 53.75 169.74 -118.15
CA THR A 538 55.01 169.55 -118.90
C THR A 538 54.73 168.91 -120.27
N GLN A 539 53.76 168.00 -120.35
CA GLN A 539 53.40 167.32 -121.59
C GLN A 539 52.75 168.28 -122.61
N LEU A 540 51.93 169.23 -122.17
CA LEU A 540 51.27 170.21 -123.04
C LEU A 540 52.27 171.05 -123.87
N LEU A 541 53.29 171.59 -123.20
CA LEU A 541 54.36 172.41 -123.81
C LEU A 541 55.17 171.67 -124.88
N SER A 542 55.25 170.33 -124.81
CA SER A 542 55.92 169.53 -125.84
C SER A 542 55.15 169.50 -127.17
N SER A 543 53.81 169.51 -127.11
CA SER A 543 52.94 169.42 -128.28
C SER A 543 52.90 170.70 -129.11
N GLU A 544 52.88 171.87 -128.46
CA GLU A 544 52.91 173.17 -129.13
C GLU A 544 54.21 173.37 -129.92
N ARG A 545 55.33 172.87 -129.37
CA ARG A 545 56.66 172.92 -130.00
C ARG A 545 56.71 172.12 -131.31
N GLN A 546 56.00 170.99 -131.41
CA GLN A 546 55.94 170.19 -132.64
C GLN A 546 55.09 170.85 -133.75
N LYS A 547 54.01 171.57 -133.42
CA LYS A 547 53.21 172.31 -134.42
C LYS A 547 54.05 173.33 -135.19
N LEU A 548 54.86 174.12 -134.48
CA LEU A 548 55.74 175.13 -135.08
C LEU A 548 56.82 174.50 -135.98
N GLN A 549 57.28 173.30 -135.65
CA GLN A 549 58.31 172.60 -136.40
C GLN A 549 57.77 171.98 -137.71
N SER A 550 56.50 171.59 -137.74
CA SER A 550 55.85 170.98 -138.91
C SER A 550 55.65 171.97 -140.07
N GLN A 551 55.34 173.24 -139.78
CA GLN A 551 55.12 174.26 -140.81
C GLN A 551 56.39 174.64 -141.58
N ILE A 552 57.57 174.51 -140.95
CA ILE A 552 58.87 174.86 -141.57
C ILE A 552 59.28 173.85 -142.66
N SER A 553 58.82 172.60 -142.57
CA SER A 553 59.19 171.57 -143.56
C SER A 553 58.42 171.71 -144.87
N LEU A 554 57.13 172.06 -144.81
CA LEU A 554 56.23 172.00 -145.98
C LEU A 554 56.60 173.01 -147.08
N VAL A 555 57.17 174.17 -146.72
CA VAL A 555 57.67 175.19 -147.67
C VAL A 555 59.03 174.77 -148.28
N MET A 556 59.73 173.80 -147.68
CA MET A 556 61.02 173.30 -148.18
C MET A 556 60.85 172.31 -149.34
N ASP A 557 59.73 171.58 -149.38
CA ASP A 557 59.46 170.54 -150.37
C ASP A 557 59.01 171.08 -151.74
N GLU A 558 58.29 172.21 -151.80
CA GLU A 558 57.89 172.84 -153.08
C GLU A 558 59.11 173.27 -153.92
N ASN A 559 60.24 173.59 -153.28
CA ASN A 559 61.44 174.12 -153.93
C ASN A 559 62.20 173.06 -154.75
N ASN A 560 62.01 171.76 -154.47
CA ASN A 560 62.76 170.67 -155.12
C ASN A 560 62.04 170.07 -156.34
N LEU A 561 60.71 170.18 -156.43
CA LEU A 561 59.92 169.53 -157.51
C LEU A 561 60.14 170.13 -158.91
N LEU A 562 60.78 171.30 -159.02
CA LEU A 562 61.02 171.96 -160.31
C LEU A 562 62.35 171.56 -160.99
N ASN A 563 63.29 170.96 -160.26
CA ASN A 563 64.71 170.97 -160.69
C ASN A 563 65.21 169.72 -161.44
N GLU A 564 64.50 168.58 -161.40
CA GLU A 564 64.96 167.32 -162.04
C GLU A 564 64.00 166.68 -163.05
N LEU A 565 62.96 167.38 -163.52
CA LEU A 565 62.15 166.92 -164.68
C LEU A 565 62.92 167.04 -166.03
N HIS A 566 64.25 167.12 -166.01
CA HIS A 566 65.04 167.56 -167.16
C HIS A 566 66.55 167.18 -167.13
N GLN A 567 66.99 166.04 -166.56
CA GLN A 567 67.13 164.71 -167.24
C GLN A 567 68.07 163.83 -166.36
N SER A 568 68.09 162.47 -166.27
CA SER A 568 67.19 161.35 -166.64
C SER A 568 67.81 159.96 -166.18
N THR A 569 67.08 158.82 -166.22
CA THR A 569 67.59 157.44 -166.59
C THR A 569 68.53 156.51 -165.68
N LYS A 570 68.20 156.13 -164.40
CA LYS A 570 68.24 154.71 -163.76
C LYS A 570 69.52 153.92 -163.18
N LYS A 571 69.47 153.12 -162.01
CA LYS A 571 70.57 152.15 -161.48
C LYS A 571 70.32 150.84 -160.54
N GLN A 572 71.15 150.46 -159.48
CA GLN A 572 71.54 149.05 -158.92
C GLN A 572 72.06 148.95 -157.38
N GLN A 573 72.52 147.88 -156.59
CA GLN A 573 72.46 146.34 -156.40
C GLN A 573 73.50 145.69 -155.30
N VAL A 574 73.29 144.57 -154.50
CA VAL A 574 74.25 143.97 -153.40
C VAL A 574 74.04 142.51 -152.72
N HIS A 575 75.04 141.77 -152.08
CA HIS A 575 74.91 140.54 -151.13
C HIS A 575 76.11 139.99 -150.18
N LYS A 576 76.09 138.74 -149.53
CA LYS A 576 76.86 138.21 -148.28
C LYS A 576 76.98 136.63 -147.95
N ALA A 577 77.92 136.06 -147.08
CA ALA A 577 78.09 134.60 -146.56
C ALA A 577 79.13 134.25 -145.35
N GLY A 578 79.33 132.99 -144.78
CA GLY A 578 80.46 132.49 -143.85
C GLY A 578 80.30 131.27 -142.78
N GLU A 579 81.33 130.39 -142.45
CA GLU A 579 81.27 129.03 -141.70
C GLU A 579 82.57 128.43 -140.90
N ASP A 580 82.55 127.41 -139.92
CA ASP A 580 83.74 126.72 -139.17
C ASP A 580 83.56 125.37 -138.25
N ALA A 581 84.62 124.62 -137.68
CA ALA A 581 84.67 123.43 -136.69
C ALA A 581 86.07 122.99 -135.97
N LEU A 582 86.44 121.68 -135.66
CA LEU A 582 87.58 121.19 -134.75
C LEU A 582 88.87 120.45 -135.37
N LYS A 583 89.69 119.64 -134.62
CA LYS A 583 91.20 119.47 -134.76
C LYS A 583 91.85 118.06 -135.10
N SER A 584 92.89 118.07 -135.97
CA SER A 584 94.10 117.18 -136.20
C SER A 584 94.09 115.67 -136.57
N GLU A 585 94.69 115.30 -137.74
CA GLU A 585 95.71 114.21 -137.91
C GLU A 585 96.54 114.39 -139.23
N PHE A 586 97.40 113.42 -139.63
CA PHE A 586 98.41 113.54 -140.72
C PHE A 586 98.51 112.24 -141.57
N LYS A 587 98.99 112.38 -142.82
CA LYS A 587 99.52 111.33 -143.76
C LYS A 587 98.58 110.77 -144.85
N ASN A 588 98.86 111.24 -146.08
CA ASN A 588 99.01 110.50 -147.35
C ASN A 588 98.52 109.05 -147.49
N LEU A 589 97.92 108.61 -148.61
CA LEU A 589 97.33 109.29 -149.80
C LEU A 589 96.83 108.18 -150.77
N LYS A 590 95.87 108.49 -151.67
CA LYS A 590 95.51 107.73 -152.91
C LYS A 590 94.97 106.30 -152.71
N ALA A 591 94.01 105.79 -153.49
CA ALA A 591 93.32 106.33 -154.67
C ALA A 591 92.15 107.25 -154.28
N GLU A 592 91.94 108.42 -154.89
CA GLU A 592 91.72 108.70 -156.32
C GLU A 592 90.34 108.18 -156.79
N VAL A 593 89.33 109.03 -157.04
CA VAL A 593 89.27 110.51 -156.95
C VAL A 593 87.81 111.00 -156.86
N ALA A 594 87.57 112.27 -156.48
CA ALA A 594 86.41 113.05 -156.91
C ALA A 594 86.65 114.57 -156.74
N ASP A 595 86.07 115.41 -157.61
CA ASP A 595 86.18 116.88 -157.58
C ASP A 595 85.89 117.47 -156.16
N VAL A 596 86.80 118.18 -155.45
CA VAL A 596 87.54 119.46 -155.72
C VAL A 596 86.67 120.70 -155.41
N SER A 597 87.06 121.78 -154.70
CA SER A 597 88.27 122.19 -153.92
C SER A 597 87.82 123.23 -152.85
N ASN A 598 88.46 123.54 -151.72
CA ASN A 598 89.82 123.38 -151.16
C ASN A 598 90.93 124.32 -151.72
N LYS A 599 91.20 125.45 -151.03
CA LYS A 599 92.38 126.37 -151.09
C LYS A 599 92.38 127.39 -149.94
N GLN A 600 93.47 128.03 -149.50
CA GLN A 600 94.89 127.61 -149.35
C GLN A 600 95.70 128.69 -148.57
N ASN A 601 96.86 128.35 -148.02
CA ASN A 601 97.82 129.32 -147.47
C ASN A 601 98.62 130.04 -148.60
N HIS A 602 98.98 131.29 -148.34
CA HIS A 602 99.98 132.14 -149.00
C HIS A 602 99.80 132.54 -150.49
N GLY A 603 99.36 133.79 -150.70
CA GLY A 603 99.97 134.69 -151.68
C GLY A 603 99.37 134.77 -153.09
N TYR A 604 99.68 135.89 -153.76
CA TYR A 604 99.51 136.02 -155.21
C TYR A 604 100.53 135.13 -155.94
N ARG A 605 100.06 134.03 -156.56
CA ARG A 605 100.43 133.51 -157.91
C ARG A 605 100.09 132.00 -158.00
N LYS A 606 99.44 131.50 -159.05
CA LYS A 606 98.79 132.18 -160.21
C LYS A 606 97.84 131.21 -160.96
N LYS A 607 97.16 131.71 -162.01
CA LYS A 607 97.18 131.07 -163.34
C LYS A 607 98.42 131.63 -164.04
N MET A 608 99.43 130.85 -164.44
CA MET A 608 99.56 129.36 -164.47
C MET A 608 99.34 128.72 -163.09
N GLU A 609 98.41 127.79 -162.84
CA GLU A 609 97.35 127.10 -163.64
C GLU A 609 95.99 127.23 -162.90
N ARG A 610 94.76 127.04 -163.42
CA ARG A 610 94.11 126.74 -164.73
C ARG A 610 94.96 126.36 -165.95
N ILE A 611 94.97 125.06 -166.27
CA ILE A 611 95.08 124.36 -167.58
C ILE A 611 95.18 122.83 -167.32
N TRP A 612 95.48 122.40 -166.08
CA TRP A 612 95.49 120.99 -165.63
C TRP A 612 94.42 120.78 -164.52
N SER A 613 93.23 120.18 -164.67
CA SER A 613 92.63 119.12 -165.53
C SER A 613 92.57 117.72 -164.87
N LYS A 614 91.33 117.25 -164.53
CA LYS A 614 90.78 115.84 -164.52
C LYS A 614 90.43 115.09 -163.17
N LEU A 615 89.12 114.72 -163.02
CA LEU A 615 88.50 113.39 -162.68
C LEU A 615 87.76 113.10 -161.33
N GLY A 616 86.86 112.06 -161.34
CA GLY A 616 85.70 111.83 -160.43
C GLY A 616 85.49 110.44 -159.72
N PHE A 617 84.46 110.36 -158.84
CA PHE A 617 83.65 109.19 -158.31
C PHE A 617 83.64 108.67 -156.82
N SER A 618 82.44 108.73 -156.18
CA SER A 618 81.90 107.92 -155.03
C SER A 618 80.46 108.38 -154.65
N ARG A 619 79.55 107.66 -153.95
CA ARG A 619 79.20 106.22 -153.74
C ARG A 619 77.74 106.12 -153.18
N LYS A 620 77.28 105.10 -152.41
CA LYS A 620 75.88 104.98 -151.86
C LYS A 620 75.78 104.25 -150.48
N ILE A 621 74.62 104.11 -149.78
CA ILE A 621 73.67 102.95 -149.90
C ILE A 621 72.17 103.21 -149.47
N ASN A 622 71.58 102.50 -148.49
CA ASN A 622 70.13 102.41 -148.09
C ASN A 622 69.97 102.47 -146.53
N HIS A 623 68.89 102.17 -145.74
CA HIS A 623 67.55 101.48 -145.80
C HIS A 623 66.70 101.87 -144.51
N ASP A 624 65.74 101.10 -143.98
CA ASP A 624 64.26 101.09 -144.17
C ASP A 624 63.53 100.63 -142.86
N THR A 625 62.24 100.88 -142.57
CA THR A 625 61.06 100.55 -143.42
C THR A 625 59.90 101.60 -143.46
N ARG A 626 58.63 101.16 -143.36
CA ARG A 626 57.46 101.62 -144.17
C ARG A 626 56.12 101.26 -143.49
N ARG A 627 54.92 101.78 -143.84
CA ARG A 627 54.40 103.09 -144.33
C ARG A 627 52.92 102.90 -144.79
N SER A 628 51.94 103.55 -144.16
CA SER A 628 50.55 103.65 -144.63
C SER A 628 49.73 104.66 -143.79
N ASN A 629 48.87 105.55 -144.28
CA ASN A 629 48.60 106.21 -145.58
C ASN A 629 47.94 107.58 -145.22
N GLY A 630 48.03 108.70 -145.95
CA GLY A 630 47.65 108.93 -147.35
C GLY A 630 46.15 109.26 -147.45
N GLY A 631 45.67 110.39 -147.99
CA GLY A 631 46.33 111.57 -148.58
C GLY A 631 45.67 112.89 -148.09
N MET A 632 45.70 114.02 -148.80
CA MET A 632 46.14 114.29 -150.18
C MET A 632 47.43 115.11 -150.24
#